data_AF-A0AAW2ZGV2-F1
#
_entry.id   AF-A0AAW2ZGV2-F1
#
_cell.length_a   1.000
_cell.length_b   1.000
_cell.length_c   1.000
_cell.angle_alpha   90.00
_cell.angle_beta   90.00
_cell.angle_gamma   90.00
#
_symmetry.space_group_name_H-M   'P 1'
#
loop_
_entity.id
_entity.type
_entity.pdbx_description
1 polymer ?
#
loop_
_entity_poly.entity_id
_entity_poly.type
_entity_poly.pdbx_seq_one_letter_code
_entity_poly.pdbx_strand_id
1 'polypeptide(L)'
;MKLTLALLCFFITLVVSRKCTYHPPNNISYVVTGGKSGAWSSACEASTTADFAYRDSLPEYEQNCTPVNTWGPQAYEYPRASIKEQCDNTRWQQTRVLRVIEKIIAKEYNYCHHHAPKWTPPDTPEFRNSKICSPPEKSRKKNFWNGIDCTHFTSLVYNYAFGAHLNTATPMQACGVDFAPGKSLTINVNKTEEFEIGDILFIGGNSASNPLTITHAVIWTGIVAVKGNGTFGIDTLINNLAPNQRKAAQKYVDEHGGPIYVIADSHYNGPNYRPFAGWYTGAYTFARRLINIGPLDHPDQPSGAKYTNDGKCMYTRPTEEEEDDDDEQEENEDIARIFRI
;
A
#
# COMPACT_ATOMS: atom_id res chain seq x y z
N MET A 1 -24.33 -3.48 72.91
CA MET A 1 -24.78 -3.22 71.52
C MET A 1 -23.55 -3.07 70.64
N LYS A 2 -23.30 -4.03 69.75
CA LYS A 2 -22.22 -4.00 68.75
C LYS A 2 -22.76 -3.27 67.52
N LEU A 3 -22.16 -2.16 67.13
CA LEU A 3 -22.46 -1.47 65.87
C LEU A 3 -21.19 -1.51 65.01
N THR A 4 -21.14 -2.45 64.07
CA THR A 4 -20.08 -2.60 63.08
C THR A 4 -20.47 -1.75 61.87
N LEU A 5 -19.78 -0.64 61.65
CA LEU A 5 -19.99 0.23 60.49
C LEU A 5 -19.09 -0.28 59.35
N ALA A 6 -19.70 -0.95 58.36
CA ALA A 6 -19.01 -1.38 57.15
C ALA A 6 -18.87 -0.20 56.18
N LEU A 7 -17.65 0.29 56.01
CA LEU A 7 -17.30 1.32 55.03
C LEU A 7 -17.23 0.66 53.64
N LEU A 8 -18.29 0.80 52.84
CA LEU A 8 -18.31 0.37 51.45
C LEU A 8 -17.55 1.41 50.60
N CYS A 9 -16.26 1.18 50.35
CA CYS A 9 -15.51 1.93 49.34
C CYS A 9 -16.00 1.53 47.94
N PHE A 10 -16.94 2.29 47.40
CA PHE A 10 -17.26 2.29 45.97
C PHE A 10 -16.08 2.95 45.22
N PHE A 11 -15.15 2.14 44.71
CA PHE A 11 -14.24 2.57 43.65
C PHE A 11 -15.05 2.70 42.36
N ILE A 12 -15.57 3.90 42.10
CA ILE A 12 -16.05 4.27 40.77
C ILE A 12 -14.80 4.50 39.91
N THR A 13 -14.28 3.46 39.29
CA THR A 13 -13.37 3.61 38.14
C THR A 13 -14.19 4.22 37.01
N LEU A 14 -14.10 5.55 36.86
CA LEU A 14 -14.52 6.23 35.64
C LEU A 14 -13.63 5.73 34.50
N VAL A 15 -14.07 4.70 33.80
CA VAL A 15 -13.48 4.32 32.51
C VAL A 15 -13.92 5.39 31.51
N VAL A 16 -13.11 6.44 31.39
CA VAL A 16 -13.29 7.44 30.33
C VAL A 16 -12.90 6.73 29.02
N SER A 17 -13.88 6.10 28.37
CA SER A 17 -13.72 5.59 27.01
C SER A 17 -13.47 6.79 26.11
N ARG A 18 -12.20 7.01 25.73
CA ARG A 18 -11.86 7.99 24.69
C ARG A 18 -12.37 7.41 23.38
N LYS A 19 -13.37 8.05 22.77
CA LYS A 19 -13.69 7.78 21.37
C LYS A 19 -12.43 8.10 20.56
N CYS A 20 -12.03 7.19 19.68
CA CYS A 20 -10.99 7.49 18.71
C CYS A 20 -11.57 8.54 17.78
N THR A 21 -11.25 9.81 18.02
CA THR A 21 -11.31 10.79 16.95
C THR A 21 -10.32 10.29 15.92
N TYR A 22 -10.83 9.97 14.73
CA TYR A 22 -9.97 9.81 13.56
C TYR A 22 -9.14 11.09 13.47
N HIS A 23 -7.89 11.01 13.91
CA HIS A 23 -6.92 12.04 13.68
C HIS A 23 -6.35 11.71 12.31
N PRO A 24 -6.64 12.50 11.26
CA PRO A 24 -5.80 12.41 10.08
C PRO A 24 -4.35 12.54 10.55
N PRO A 25 -3.43 11.70 10.07
CA PRO A 25 -2.04 11.81 10.46
C PRO A 25 -1.59 13.25 10.19
N ASN A 26 -1.25 13.99 11.25
CA ASN A 26 -0.66 15.31 11.11
C ASN A 26 0.59 15.14 10.25
N ASN A 27 0.67 15.88 9.13
CA ASN A 27 1.79 15.99 8.19
C ASN A 27 2.91 14.98 8.45
N ILE A 28 2.90 13.88 7.70
CA ILE A 28 3.95 12.86 7.80
C ILE A 28 5.28 13.52 7.42
N SER A 29 6.00 13.98 8.44
CA SER A 29 7.33 14.53 8.28
C SER A 29 8.28 13.35 8.13
N TYR A 30 8.56 13.00 6.86
CA TYR A 30 9.63 12.09 6.50
C TYR A 30 10.94 12.87 6.57
N VAL A 31 11.68 12.66 7.66
CA VAL A 31 13.09 13.04 7.71
C VAL A 31 13.86 11.73 7.82
N VAL A 32 14.13 11.12 6.67
CA VAL A 32 15.15 10.08 6.56
C VAL A 32 16.47 10.84 6.37
N THR A 33 17.07 11.25 7.48
CA THR A 33 18.37 11.90 7.47
C THR A 33 19.47 10.84 7.36
N GLY A 34 20.44 11.10 6.48
CA GLY A 34 21.76 10.51 6.57
C GLY A 34 21.93 9.16 5.87
N GLY A 35 22.19 9.21 4.57
CA GLY A 35 22.88 8.14 3.86
C GLY A 35 23.46 8.69 2.57
N LYS A 36 24.78 8.84 2.49
CA LYS A 36 25.46 8.95 1.19
C LYS A 36 25.31 7.60 0.49
N SER A 37 25.48 7.54 -0.84
CA SER A 37 25.58 6.27 -1.58
C SER A 37 26.78 5.45 -1.08
N GLY A 38 26.56 4.67 -0.02
CA GLY A 38 27.55 3.82 0.63
C GLY A 38 27.53 2.41 0.07
N ALA A 39 28.64 1.68 0.19
CA ALA A 39 28.73 0.30 -0.29
C ALA A 39 27.71 -0.61 0.43
N TRP A 40 26.99 -1.44 -0.33
CA TRP A 40 26.08 -2.44 0.24
C TRP A 40 26.86 -3.56 0.92
N SER A 41 26.93 -3.51 2.25
CA SER A 41 27.58 -4.53 3.07
C SER A 41 26.58 -5.53 3.65
N SER A 42 27.06 -6.69 4.12
CA SER A 42 26.25 -7.63 4.90
C SER A 42 25.66 -7.00 6.17
N ALA A 43 26.34 -5.99 6.75
CA ALA A 43 25.83 -5.23 7.88
C ALA A 43 24.65 -4.32 7.50
N CYS A 44 24.61 -3.81 6.27
CA CYS A 44 23.46 -3.09 5.72
C CYS A 44 22.29 -4.04 5.48
N GLU A 45 22.53 -5.17 4.82
CA GLU A 45 21.52 -6.22 4.62
C GLU A 45 20.87 -6.64 5.94
N ALA A 46 21.66 -7.03 6.94
CA ALA A 46 21.16 -7.47 8.25
C ALA A 46 20.40 -6.37 9.00
N SER A 47 20.76 -5.10 8.78
CA SER A 47 20.07 -3.99 9.45
C SER A 47 18.64 -3.76 8.94
N THR A 48 18.28 -4.24 7.75
CA THR A 48 16.94 -4.09 7.19
C THR A 48 15.86 -4.82 7.99
N THR A 49 16.25 -5.78 8.85
CA THR A 49 15.33 -6.58 9.69
C THR A 49 15.68 -6.58 11.17
N ALA A 50 16.72 -5.83 11.58
CA ALA A 50 17.31 -5.93 12.93
C ALA A 50 16.33 -5.57 14.07
N ASP A 51 15.33 -4.73 13.81
CA ASP A 51 14.33 -4.31 14.79
C ASP A 51 13.00 -5.08 14.69
N PHE A 52 12.89 -6.08 13.82
CA PHE A 52 11.62 -6.81 13.61
C PHE A 52 11.14 -7.52 14.87
N ALA A 53 12.04 -8.10 15.66
CA ALA A 53 11.67 -8.76 16.91
C ALA A 53 11.08 -7.79 17.94
N TYR A 54 11.61 -6.56 17.99
CA TYR A 54 11.06 -5.50 18.84
C TYR A 54 9.68 -5.05 18.32
N ARG A 55 9.54 -4.78 17.01
CA ARG A 55 8.24 -4.43 16.42
C ARG A 55 7.19 -5.52 16.63
N ASP A 56 7.56 -6.79 16.52
CA ASP A 56 6.66 -7.92 16.77
C ASP A 56 6.15 -7.99 18.23
N SER A 57 6.86 -7.36 19.17
CA SER A 57 6.41 -7.25 20.56
C SER A 57 5.43 -6.10 20.81
N LEU A 58 5.29 -5.18 19.85
CA LEU A 58 4.36 -4.06 19.94
C LEU A 58 2.95 -4.49 19.46
N PRO A 59 1.90 -3.80 19.91
CA PRO A 59 0.55 -4.01 19.40
C PRO A 59 0.46 -3.73 17.89
N GLU A 60 -0.44 -4.41 17.18
CA GLU A 60 -0.76 -4.05 15.78
C GLU A 60 -1.71 -2.86 15.68
N TYR A 61 -2.47 -2.60 16.75
CA TYR A 61 -3.49 -1.55 16.86
C TYR A 61 -3.52 -0.93 18.26
N GLU A 62 -4.04 0.28 18.34
CA GLU A 62 -4.26 1.00 19.60
C GLU A 62 -5.23 0.23 20.52
N GLN A 63 -4.77 -0.18 21.70
CA GLN A 63 -5.49 -1.14 22.58
C GLN A 63 -6.66 -0.54 23.36
N ASN A 64 -6.76 0.80 23.45
CA ASN A 64 -7.77 1.49 24.27
C ASN A 64 -8.81 2.25 23.44
N CYS A 65 -9.04 1.77 22.21
CA CYS A 65 -9.74 2.51 21.20
C CYS A 65 -10.98 1.75 20.72
N THR A 66 -12.17 2.30 20.95
CA THR A 66 -13.42 1.75 20.39
C THR A 66 -13.51 2.14 18.91
N PRO A 67 -13.53 1.17 17.98
CA PRO A 67 -13.69 1.45 16.55
C PRO A 67 -15.00 2.21 16.31
N VAL A 68 -14.94 3.25 15.50
CA VAL A 68 -16.10 4.11 15.21
C VAL A 68 -16.91 3.63 14.01
N ASN A 69 -16.43 2.63 13.28
CA ASN A 69 -17.02 2.12 12.05
C ASN A 69 -16.46 0.73 11.70
N THR A 70 -16.78 0.24 10.50
CA THR A 70 -16.38 -1.08 10.03
C THR A 70 -14.88 -1.27 9.80
N TRP A 71 -14.08 -0.20 9.84
CA TRP A 71 -12.66 -0.18 9.52
C TRP A 71 -11.74 -0.74 10.62
N GLY A 72 -12.27 -0.91 11.83
CA GLY A 72 -11.50 -1.39 12.98
C GLY A 72 -10.76 -0.30 13.75
N PRO A 73 -9.95 -0.70 14.74
CA PRO A 73 -9.17 0.24 15.54
C PRO A 73 -8.08 0.89 14.70
N GLN A 74 -7.62 2.05 15.14
CA GLN A 74 -6.47 2.71 14.55
C GLN A 74 -5.23 1.82 14.67
N ALA A 75 -4.45 1.72 13.59
CA ALA A 75 -3.18 1.00 13.59
C ALA A 75 -2.20 1.62 14.59
N TYR A 76 -1.45 0.78 15.29
CA TYR A 76 -0.44 1.21 16.26
C TYR A 76 0.70 1.95 15.55
N GLU A 77 1.22 3.02 16.16
CA GLU A 77 2.33 3.76 15.57
C GLU A 77 3.69 3.13 15.85
N TYR A 78 4.24 2.44 14.85
CA TYR A 78 5.56 1.84 15.04
C TYR A 78 6.66 2.91 15.07
N PRO A 79 7.70 2.74 15.90
CA PRO A 79 8.83 3.66 15.91
C PRO A 79 9.47 3.81 14.53
N ARG A 80 10.02 5.00 14.23
CA ARG A 80 10.76 5.23 12.99
C ARG A 80 11.95 4.28 12.91
N ALA A 81 12.17 3.69 11.74
CA ALA A 81 13.34 2.85 11.52
C ALA A 81 14.59 3.72 11.32
N SER A 82 15.72 3.30 11.89
CA SER A 82 17.00 3.99 11.71
C SER A 82 17.81 3.33 10.60
N ILE A 83 18.27 4.13 9.66
CA ILE A 83 19.18 3.70 8.60
C ILE A 83 20.60 3.92 9.10
N LYS A 84 21.48 2.93 8.91
CA LYS A 84 22.88 3.09 9.26
C LYS A 84 23.56 4.02 8.25
N GLU A 85 24.29 5.02 8.74
CA GLU A 85 24.88 6.11 7.92
C GLU A 85 25.71 5.62 6.72
N GLN A 86 26.34 4.45 6.82
CA GLN A 86 27.16 3.84 5.78
C GLN A 86 26.38 3.09 4.69
N CYS A 87 25.06 2.96 4.82
CA CYS A 87 24.24 2.22 3.88
C CYS A 87 23.69 3.15 2.80
N ASP A 88 23.63 2.65 1.57
CA ASP A 88 22.80 3.25 0.52
C ASP A 88 21.35 3.33 1.02
N ASN A 89 20.84 4.55 1.17
CA ASN A 89 19.51 4.82 1.72
C ASN A 89 18.40 4.18 0.87
N THR A 90 18.41 4.44 -0.43
CA THR A 90 17.40 3.93 -1.37
C THR A 90 17.38 2.42 -1.36
N ARG A 91 18.54 1.76 -1.54
CA ARG A 91 18.62 0.31 -1.53
C ARG A 91 18.20 -0.28 -0.19
N TRP A 92 18.56 0.37 0.93
CA TRP A 92 18.17 -0.08 2.26
C TRP A 92 16.64 -0.04 2.44
N GLN A 93 16.00 1.05 2.06
CA GLN A 93 14.55 1.22 2.15
C GLN A 93 13.81 0.23 1.26
N GLN A 94 14.23 0.09 -0.01
CA GLN A 94 13.66 -0.87 -0.96
C GLN A 94 13.77 -2.31 -0.42
N THR A 95 14.96 -2.70 0.05
CA THR A 95 15.19 -4.03 0.63
C THR A 95 14.29 -4.25 1.84
N ARG A 96 14.21 -3.27 2.74
CA ARG A 96 13.36 -3.38 3.93
C ARG A 96 11.88 -3.53 3.59
N VAL A 97 11.36 -2.78 2.61
CA VAL A 97 9.96 -2.93 2.14
C VAL A 97 9.72 -4.36 1.67
N LEU A 98 10.61 -4.94 0.87
CA LEU A 98 10.49 -6.35 0.45
C LEU A 98 10.49 -7.31 1.63
N ARG A 99 11.39 -7.13 2.62
CA ARG A 99 11.41 -7.97 3.85
C ARG A 99 10.12 -7.88 4.65
N VAL A 100 9.51 -6.70 4.73
CA VAL A 100 8.22 -6.51 5.41
C VAL A 100 7.08 -7.16 4.63
N ILE A 101 7.07 -7.05 3.31
CA ILE A 101 6.11 -7.74 2.45
C ILE A 101 6.18 -9.26 2.67
N GLU A 102 7.38 -9.85 2.58
CA GLU A 102 7.62 -11.28 2.83
C GLU A 102 7.05 -11.71 4.19
N LYS A 103 7.35 -10.92 5.23
CA LYS A 103 6.87 -11.16 6.59
C LYS A 103 5.35 -11.14 6.68
N ILE A 104 4.68 -10.15 6.09
CA ILE A 104 3.22 -10.01 6.16
C ILE A 104 2.52 -11.11 5.35
N ILE A 105 3.04 -11.46 4.16
CA ILE A 105 2.53 -12.58 3.37
C ILE A 105 2.63 -13.89 4.16
N ALA A 106 3.75 -14.11 4.88
CA ALA A 106 3.95 -15.28 5.72
C ALA A 106 3.00 -15.36 6.93
N LYS A 107 2.29 -14.28 7.29
CA LYS A 107 1.20 -14.33 8.29
C LYS A 107 -0.07 -14.97 7.74
N GLU A 108 -0.15 -15.13 6.42
CA GLU A 108 -1.26 -15.73 5.72
C GLU A 108 -2.61 -15.10 6.10
N TYR A 109 -2.68 -13.77 6.18
CA TYR A 109 -3.95 -13.08 6.37
C TYR A 109 -4.94 -13.39 5.23
N ASN A 110 -6.23 -13.36 5.54
CA ASN A 110 -7.32 -13.38 4.56
C ASN A 110 -7.47 -11.99 3.91
N TYR A 111 -8.25 -11.90 2.84
CA TYR A 111 -8.72 -10.62 2.35
C TYR A 111 -10.00 -10.22 3.09
N CYS A 112 -10.00 -9.02 3.67
CA CYS A 112 -11.17 -8.45 4.32
C CYS A 112 -11.25 -6.95 4.00
N HIS A 113 -12.37 -6.52 3.41
CA HIS A 113 -12.69 -5.12 3.19
C HIS A 113 -12.73 -4.35 4.51
N HIS A 114 -11.98 -3.25 4.57
CA HIS A 114 -11.99 -2.31 5.69
C HIS A 114 -11.60 -2.99 7.00
N HIS A 115 -10.47 -3.70 7.02
CA HIS A 115 -10.16 -4.53 8.17
C HIS A 115 -8.71 -4.43 8.64
N ALA A 116 -8.55 -4.15 9.94
CA ALA A 116 -7.31 -4.28 10.66
C ALA A 116 -7.03 -5.76 10.99
N PRO A 117 -5.81 -6.29 10.75
CA PRO A 117 -5.48 -7.66 11.09
C PRO A 117 -5.74 -7.98 12.58
N LYS A 118 -6.24 -9.20 12.83
CA LYS A 118 -6.51 -9.78 14.16
C LYS A 118 -7.55 -9.04 15.01
N TRP A 119 -8.15 -7.97 14.49
CA TRP A 119 -9.27 -7.34 15.16
C TRP A 119 -10.55 -8.13 14.90
N THR A 120 -11.15 -8.68 15.95
CA THR A 120 -12.46 -9.31 15.82
C THR A 120 -13.55 -8.24 15.93
N PRO A 121 -14.38 -8.03 14.90
CA PRO A 121 -15.45 -7.04 14.97
C PRO A 121 -16.51 -7.46 16.00
N PRO A 122 -17.17 -6.51 16.69
CA PRO A 122 -18.31 -6.81 17.57
C PRO A 122 -19.42 -7.54 16.81
N ASP A 123 -20.13 -8.46 17.48
CA ASP A 123 -21.24 -9.21 16.88
C ASP A 123 -22.55 -8.39 16.77
N THR A 124 -22.52 -7.31 15.99
CA THR A 124 -23.68 -6.47 15.71
C THR A 124 -24.19 -6.66 14.27
N PRO A 125 -25.45 -6.31 13.97
CA PRO A 125 -25.99 -6.39 12.61
C PRO A 125 -25.17 -5.63 11.56
N GLU A 126 -24.57 -4.50 11.94
CA GLU A 126 -23.69 -3.69 11.07
C GLU A 126 -22.47 -4.51 10.58
N PHE A 127 -21.83 -5.24 11.49
CA PHE A 127 -20.67 -6.08 11.19
C PHE A 127 -21.04 -7.41 10.52
N ARG A 128 -22.21 -7.98 10.85
CA ARG A 128 -22.69 -9.21 10.21
C ARG A 128 -23.08 -9.00 8.75
N ASN A 129 -23.67 -7.87 8.41
CA ASN A 129 -24.22 -7.61 7.07
C ASN A 129 -23.20 -7.04 6.08
N SER A 130 -22.04 -6.61 6.54
CA SER A 130 -21.08 -5.81 5.76
C SER A 130 -20.14 -6.61 4.86
N LYS A 131 -20.22 -7.95 4.85
CA LYS A 131 -19.31 -8.83 4.07
C LYS A 131 -17.82 -8.47 4.24
N ILE A 132 -17.45 -7.93 5.41
CA ILE A 132 -16.11 -7.40 5.74
C ILE A 132 -15.04 -8.41 5.38
N CYS A 133 -15.14 -9.61 5.94
CA CYS A 133 -14.35 -10.74 5.53
C CYS A 133 -15.25 -11.63 4.67
N SER A 134 -14.91 -11.80 3.40
CA SER A 134 -15.59 -12.76 2.52
C SER A 134 -14.61 -13.41 1.54
N PRO A 135 -13.46 -13.95 2.00
CA PRO A 135 -12.69 -14.84 1.15
C PRO A 135 -13.59 -16.01 0.73
N PRO A 136 -13.59 -16.42 -0.54
CA PRO A 136 -14.33 -17.60 -0.98
C PRO A 136 -13.97 -18.79 -0.11
N GLU A 137 -14.94 -19.68 0.10
CA GLU A 137 -14.84 -20.78 1.07
C GLU A 137 -13.56 -21.62 0.92
N LYS A 138 -13.13 -21.87 -0.32
CA LYS A 138 -11.90 -22.60 -0.66
C LYS A 138 -10.59 -21.84 -0.35
N SER A 139 -10.68 -20.54 -0.08
CA SER A 139 -9.56 -19.66 0.27
C SER A 139 -9.59 -19.21 1.74
N ARG A 140 -10.56 -19.67 2.53
CA ARG A 140 -10.63 -19.36 3.96
C ARG A 140 -9.45 -20.02 4.67
N LYS A 141 -8.51 -19.19 5.13
CA LYS A 141 -7.43 -19.62 6.01
C LYS A 141 -7.94 -19.70 7.45
N LYS A 142 -7.17 -20.35 8.34
CA LYS A 142 -7.49 -20.39 9.78
C LYS A 142 -7.71 -18.95 10.29
N ASN A 143 -8.70 -18.75 11.17
CA ASN A 143 -9.12 -17.44 11.69
C ASN A 143 -9.65 -16.50 10.60
N PHE A 144 -10.88 -16.75 10.14
CA PHE A 144 -11.57 -16.00 9.08
C PHE A 144 -11.51 -14.47 9.22
N TRP A 145 -11.57 -13.98 10.46
CA TRP A 145 -11.52 -12.55 10.79
C TRP A 145 -10.11 -11.97 10.74
N ASN A 146 -9.06 -12.77 10.59
CA ASN A 146 -7.72 -12.24 10.40
C ASN A 146 -7.52 -11.90 8.93
N GLY A 147 -7.94 -10.71 8.52
CA GLY A 147 -7.70 -10.25 7.15
C GLY A 147 -7.39 -8.78 7.02
N ILE A 148 -7.07 -8.40 5.79
CA ILE A 148 -6.57 -7.05 5.45
C ILE A 148 -6.93 -6.74 4.01
N ASP A 149 -7.41 -5.53 3.72
CA ASP A 149 -7.63 -5.08 2.34
C ASP A 149 -6.35 -4.53 1.72
N CYS A 150 -6.46 -4.05 0.48
CA CYS A 150 -5.33 -3.55 -0.29
C CYS A 150 -4.66 -2.33 0.33
N THR A 151 -5.42 -1.34 0.80
CA THR A 151 -4.88 -0.10 1.36
C THR A 151 -4.50 -0.20 2.83
N HIS A 152 -5.11 -1.11 3.60
CA HIS A 152 -4.56 -1.52 4.90
C HIS A 152 -3.26 -2.28 4.70
N PHE A 153 -3.15 -3.12 3.67
CA PHE A 153 -1.91 -3.85 3.40
C PHE A 153 -0.76 -2.91 3.07
N THR A 154 -0.97 -1.94 2.17
CA THR A 154 0.04 -0.91 1.90
C THR A 154 0.38 -0.11 3.15
N SER A 155 -0.62 0.35 3.91
CA SER A 155 -0.41 1.10 5.15
C SER A 155 0.37 0.29 6.20
N LEU A 156 0.05 -0.99 6.39
CA LEU A 156 0.74 -1.87 7.33
C LEU A 156 2.19 -2.12 6.92
N VAL A 157 2.46 -2.34 5.63
CA VAL A 157 3.82 -2.50 5.11
C VAL A 157 4.66 -1.26 5.45
N TYR A 158 4.13 -0.07 5.16
CA TYR A 158 4.86 1.18 5.35
C TYR A 158 4.99 1.61 6.80
N ASN A 159 3.96 1.36 7.62
CA ASN A 159 4.01 1.59 9.05
C ASN A 159 5.02 0.65 9.72
N TYR A 160 4.97 -0.65 9.42
CA TYR A 160 5.94 -1.59 9.97
C TYR A 160 7.37 -1.31 9.46
N ALA A 161 7.53 -0.94 8.19
CA ALA A 161 8.84 -0.61 7.62
C ALA A 161 9.43 0.66 8.23
N PHE A 162 8.69 1.77 8.28
CA PHE A 162 9.28 3.08 8.54
C PHE A 162 8.60 3.87 9.67
N GLY A 163 7.53 3.35 10.27
CA GLY A 163 6.64 4.12 11.15
C GLY A 163 5.78 5.12 10.36
N ALA A 164 5.52 4.85 9.08
CA ALA A 164 4.76 5.72 8.19
C ALA A 164 3.26 5.38 8.21
N HIS A 165 2.42 6.32 8.65
CA HIS A 165 0.97 6.13 8.75
C HIS A 165 0.26 6.56 7.48
N LEU A 166 -0.06 5.59 6.63
CA LEU A 166 -0.83 5.88 5.42
C LEU A 166 -2.32 5.82 5.73
N ASN A 167 -3.08 6.75 5.14
CA ASN A 167 -4.53 6.65 5.15
C ASN A 167 -4.96 5.31 4.54
N THR A 168 -5.90 4.61 5.16
CA THR A 168 -6.33 3.29 4.72
C THR A 168 -7.59 3.30 3.86
N ALA A 169 -8.22 4.46 3.65
CA ALA A 169 -9.26 4.64 2.64
C ALA A 169 -8.63 4.85 1.26
N THR A 170 -8.94 3.99 0.28
CA THR A 170 -8.32 4.03 -1.06
C THR A 170 -8.37 5.40 -1.73
N PRO A 171 -9.52 6.10 -1.78
CA PRO A 171 -9.57 7.43 -2.39
C PRO A 171 -8.63 8.45 -1.74
N MET A 172 -8.50 8.40 -0.41
CA MET A 172 -7.64 9.30 0.36
C MET A 172 -6.16 8.94 0.20
N GLN A 173 -5.82 7.64 0.22
CA GLN A 173 -4.45 7.17 0.00
C GLN A 173 -3.97 7.51 -1.42
N ALA A 174 -4.85 7.44 -2.40
CA ALA A 174 -4.53 7.76 -3.79
C ALA A 174 -4.43 9.29 -4.03
N CYS A 175 -5.42 10.05 -3.58
CA CYS A 175 -5.66 11.41 -4.07
C CYS A 175 -6.03 12.42 -2.99
N GLY A 176 -5.92 12.06 -1.71
CA GLY A 176 -6.14 13.01 -0.62
C GLY A 176 -5.12 14.14 -0.68
N VAL A 177 -5.58 15.38 -0.85
CA VAL A 177 -4.73 16.59 -0.95
C VAL A 177 -3.85 16.79 0.29
N ASP A 178 -4.28 16.31 1.46
CA ASP A 178 -3.52 16.41 2.71
C ASP A 178 -3.08 15.03 3.26
N PHE A 179 -3.45 13.94 2.58
CA PHE A 179 -3.40 12.59 3.15
C PHE A 179 -2.72 11.55 2.25
N ALA A 180 -2.60 11.85 0.96
CA ALA A 180 -1.94 10.94 0.04
C ALA A 180 -0.44 10.95 0.33
N PRO A 181 0.21 9.78 0.43
CA PRO A 181 1.60 9.73 0.80
C PRO A 181 2.51 9.93 -0.40
N GLY A 182 3.74 10.36 -0.13
CA GLY A 182 4.80 10.33 -1.11
C GLY A 182 4.58 11.25 -2.32
N LYS A 183 5.53 11.14 -3.27
CA LYS A 183 5.48 11.86 -4.55
C LYS A 183 4.58 11.11 -5.52
N SER A 184 3.69 11.82 -6.20
CA SER A 184 2.92 11.25 -7.30
C SER A 184 3.79 11.06 -8.54
N LEU A 185 3.62 9.94 -9.23
CA LEU A 185 4.34 9.57 -10.44
C LEU A 185 3.36 9.25 -11.56
N THR A 186 3.50 9.94 -12.68
CA THR A 186 2.78 9.65 -13.93
C THR A 186 3.66 8.76 -14.80
N ILE A 187 3.81 7.49 -14.41
CA ILE A 187 4.55 6.48 -15.19
C ILE A 187 3.54 5.76 -16.08
N ASN A 188 3.81 5.64 -17.38
CA ASN A 188 2.98 4.85 -18.30
C ASN A 188 3.14 3.35 -17.99
N VAL A 189 2.05 2.57 -18.08
CA VAL A 189 2.08 1.12 -17.81
C VAL A 189 3.07 0.34 -18.69
N ASN A 190 3.42 0.88 -19.86
CA ASN A 190 4.39 0.29 -20.78
C ASN A 190 5.85 0.62 -20.42
N LYS A 191 6.09 1.60 -19.54
CA LYS A 191 7.42 2.02 -19.06
C LYS A 191 7.70 1.44 -17.67
N THR A 192 7.50 0.14 -17.52
CA THR A 192 7.59 -0.57 -16.21
C THR A 192 8.95 -0.45 -15.53
N GLU A 193 10.00 -0.17 -16.28
CA GLU A 193 11.37 0.07 -15.83
C GLU A 193 11.53 1.38 -15.03
N GLU A 194 10.59 2.33 -15.14
CA GLU A 194 10.59 3.56 -14.36
C GLU A 194 10.05 3.37 -12.93
N PHE A 195 9.33 2.28 -12.68
CA PHE A 195 8.87 1.93 -11.34
C PHE A 195 10.04 1.49 -10.47
N GLU A 196 10.05 1.99 -9.23
CA GLU A 196 11.01 1.56 -8.22
C GLU A 196 10.35 0.63 -7.21
N ILE A 197 11.16 -0.27 -6.64
CA ILE A 197 10.74 -1.18 -5.58
C ILE A 197 10.09 -0.34 -4.47
N GLY A 198 8.88 -0.71 -4.06
CA GLY A 198 8.11 -0.01 -3.05
C GLY A 198 7.06 0.95 -3.59
N ASP A 199 7.13 1.40 -4.84
CA ASP A 199 6.10 2.27 -5.40
C ASP A 199 4.69 1.69 -5.19
N ILE A 200 3.76 2.53 -4.72
CA ILE A 200 2.35 2.14 -4.56
C ILE A 200 1.64 2.45 -5.86
N LEU A 201 1.19 1.41 -6.56
CA LEU A 201 0.44 1.54 -7.81
C LEU A 201 -1.04 1.53 -7.49
N PHE A 202 -1.77 2.49 -8.04
CA PHE A 202 -3.23 2.58 -7.91
C PHE A 202 -3.92 1.99 -9.14
N ILE A 203 -4.98 1.23 -8.88
CA ILE A 203 -5.70 0.45 -9.88
C ILE A 203 -7.18 0.84 -9.87
N GLY A 204 -7.72 1.11 -11.05
CA GLY A 204 -9.13 1.42 -11.28
C GLY A 204 -10.04 0.20 -11.22
N GLY A 205 -11.32 0.42 -10.91
CA GLY A 205 -12.30 -0.66 -10.81
C GLY A 205 -12.68 -1.29 -12.15
N ASN A 206 -12.85 -0.47 -13.19
CA ASN A 206 -13.19 -0.91 -14.54
C ASN A 206 -12.20 -0.32 -15.55
N SER A 207 -11.41 -1.18 -16.19
CA SER A 207 -10.40 -0.79 -17.19
C SER A 207 -10.97 -0.09 -18.41
N ALA A 208 -12.27 -0.24 -18.70
CA ALA A 208 -12.94 0.36 -19.84
C ALA A 208 -13.55 1.75 -19.55
N SER A 209 -13.55 2.20 -18.29
CA SER A 209 -14.11 3.51 -17.94
C SER A 209 -13.09 4.63 -18.13
N ASN A 210 -13.53 5.82 -18.54
CA ASN A 210 -12.76 7.06 -18.44
C ASN A 210 -13.76 8.18 -18.06
N PRO A 211 -13.65 8.80 -16.87
CA PRO A 211 -12.62 8.57 -15.84
C PRO A 211 -12.78 7.22 -15.10
N LEU A 212 -11.66 6.68 -14.63
CA LEU A 212 -11.61 5.49 -13.77
C LEU A 212 -11.85 5.87 -12.32
N THR A 213 -12.77 5.20 -11.63
CA THR A 213 -12.76 5.22 -10.17
C THR A 213 -11.63 4.34 -9.66
N ILE A 214 -10.71 4.92 -8.87
CA ILE A 214 -9.65 4.17 -8.21
C ILE A 214 -10.25 3.36 -7.07
N THR A 215 -10.02 2.05 -7.10
CA THR A 215 -10.63 1.11 -6.14
C THR A 215 -9.62 0.25 -5.41
N HIS A 216 -8.37 0.22 -5.86
CA HIS A 216 -7.39 -0.74 -5.35
C HIS A 216 -5.96 -0.18 -5.36
N ALA A 217 -5.08 -0.75 -4.53
CA ALA A 217 -3.68 -0.36 -4.41
C ALA A 217 -2.77 -1.59 -4.28
N VAL A 218 -1.59 -1.56 -4.89
CA VAL A 218 -0.60 -2.64 -4.84
C VAL A 218 0.81 -2.06 -4.68
N ILE A 219 1.77 -2.87 -4.27
CA ILE A 219 3.18 -2.44 -4.13
C ILE A 219 4.02 -3.07 -5.23
N TRP A 220 4.77 -2.25 -5.97
CA TRP A 220 5.76 -2.72 -6.94
C TRP A 220 6.94 -3.38 -6.24
N THR A 221 7.34 -4.57 -6.68
CA THR A 221 8.44 -5.30 -6.04
C THR A 221 9.74 -5.27 -6.83
N GLY A 222 9.71 -4.86 -8.10
CA GLY A 222 10.84 -4.97 -9.04
C GLY A 222 11.27 -6.41 -9.35
N ILE A 223 10.63 -7.42 -8.77
CA ILE A 223 10.93 -8.83 -9.04
C ILE A 223 10.33 -9.23 -10.38
N VAL A 224 11.11 -9.92 -11.20
CA VAL A 224 10.64 -10.51 -12.46
C VAL A 224 10.24 -11.96 -12.22
N ALA A 225 9.06 -12.34 -12.68
CA ALA A 225 8.56 -13.70 -12.60
C ALA A 225 9.42 -14.66 -13.44
N VAL A 226 9.52 -15.90 -12.97
CA VAL A 226 10.22 -16.97 -13.70
C VAL A 226 9.23 -17.97 -14.27
N LYS A 227 9.63 -18.69 -15.32
CA LYS A 227 8.81 -19.76 -15.91
C LYS A 227 8.62 -20.90 -14.90
N GLY A 228 7.42 -21.46 -14.86
CA GLY A 228 7.06 -22.63 -14.04
C GLY A 228 6.57 -22.30 -12.63
N ASN A 229 6.88 -23.19 -11.68
CA ASN A 229 6.42 -23.14 -10.29
C ASN A 229 7.45 -22.50 -9.34
N GLY A 230 7.00 -22.13 -8.14
CA GLY A 230 7.81 -21.52 -7.08
C GLY A 230 7.25 -20.17 -6.65
N THR A 231 7.82 -19.54 -5.62
CA THR A 231 7.28 -18.28 -5.06
C THR A 231 7.04 -17.20 -6.12
N PHE A 232 7.94 -17.10 -7.11
CA PHE A 232 7.84 -16.17 -8.24
C PHE A 232 7.62 -16.88 -9.58
N GLY A 233 7.23 -18.15 -9.54
CA GLY A 233 6.88 -18.91 -10.74
C GLY A 233 5.54 -18.42 -11.30
N ILE A 234 5.46 -18.19 -12.61
CA ILE A 234 4.29 -17.57 -13.24
C ILE A 234 2.99 -18.34 -12.97
N ASP A 235 3.04 -19.68 -12.93
CA ASP A 235 1.88 -20.52 -12.63
C ASP A 235 1.39 -20.30 -11.20
N THR A 236 2.33 -20.13 -10.26
CA THR A 236 2.01 -19.85 -8.84
C THR A 236 1.41 -18.46 -8.70
N LEU A 237 1.99 -17.46 -9.35
CA LEU A 237 1.51 -16.09 -9.35
C LEU A 237 0.08 -15.99 -9.92
N ILE A 238 -0.20 -16.62 -11.07
CA ILE A 238 -1.54 -16.66 -11.65
C ILE A 238 -2.53 -17.36 -10.71
N ASN A 239 -2.13 -18.44 -10.04
CA ASN A 239 -3.00 -19.12 -9.09
C ASN A 239 -3.35 -18.29 -7.85
N ASN A 240 -2.52 -17.30 -7.50
CA ASN A 240 -2.79 -16.32 -6.44
C ASN A 240 -3.83 -15.25 -6.83
N LEU A 241 -4.19 -15.14 -8.11
CA LEU A 241 -5.25 -14.25 -8.58
C LEU A 241 -6.64 -14.80 -8.24
N ALA A 242 -7.62 -13.89 -8.19
CA ALA A 242 -9.02 -14.27 -8.16
C ALA A 242 -9.37 -15.13 -9.41
N PRO A 243 -10.22 -16.17 -9.29
CA PRO A 243 -10.51 -17.08 -10.40
C PRO A 243 -10.96 -16.39 -11.69
N ASN A 244 -11.73 -15.30 -11.57
CA ASN A 244 -12.20 -14.50 -12.70
C ASN A 244 -11.10 -13.65 -13.36
N GLN A 245 -9.95 -13.43 -12.71
CA GLN A 245 -8.82 -12.67 -13.25
C GLN A 245 -7.78 -13.56 -13.95
N ARG A 246 -7.73 -14.86 -13.62
CA ARG A 246 -6.70 -15.80 -14.10
C ARG A 246 -6.61 -15.89 -15.61
N LYS A 247 -7.77 -15.96 -16.30
CA LYS A 247 -7.80 -16.07 -17.76
C LYS A 247 -7.20 -14.84 -18.46
N ALA A 248 -7.51 -13.65 -17.97
CA ALA A 248 -6.98 -12.41 -18.54
C ALA A 248 -5.47 -12.26 -18.26
N ALA A 249 -5.02 -12.65 -17.07
CA ALA A 249 -3.58 -12.66 -16.75
C ALA A 249 -2.81 -13.70 -17.57
N GLN A 250 -3.35 -14.92 -17.74
CA GLN A 250 -2.73 -15.94 -18.59
C GLN A 250 -2.62 -15.46 -20.04
N LYS A 251 -3.70 -14.89 -20.58
CA LYS A 251 -3.69 -14.31 -21.93
C LYS A 251 -2.60 -13.25 -22.07
N TYR A 252 -2.49 -12.34 -21.10
CA TYR A 252 -1.42 -11.34 -21.09
C TYR A 252 -0.04 -12.00 -21.09
N VAL A 253 0.20 -12.98 -20.23
CA VAL A 253 1.48 -13.72 -20.18
C VAL A 253 1.81 -14.43 -21.48
N ASP A 254 0.82 -15.04 -22.13
CA ASP A 254 1.00 -15.77 -23.39
C ASP A 254 1.32 -14.83 -24.57
N GLU A 255 0.72 -13.64 -24.57
CA GLU A 255 0.84 -12.65 -25.65
C GLU A 255 1.97 -11.64 -25.42
N HIS A 256 2.42 -11.45 -24.17
CA HIS A 256 3.42 -10.44 -23.83
C HIS A 256 4.84 -10.95 -24.11
N GLY A 257 5.58 -10.20 -24.92
CA GLY A 257 6.97 -10.52 -25.28
C GLY A 257 8.02 -10.07 -24.24
N GLY A 258 7.61 -9.33 -23.21
CA GLY A 258 8.49 -8.75 -22.19
C GLY A 258 8.51 -9.49 -20.84
N PRO A 259 9.29 -8.99 -19.86
CA PRO A 259 9.29 -9.53 -18.52
C PRO A 259 7.93 -9.34 -17.83
N ILE A 260 7.48 -10.37 -17.10
CA ILE A 260 6.30 -10.25 -16.24
C ILE A 260 6.76 -9.87 -14.85
N TYR A 261 6.45 -8.66 -14.42
CA TYR A 261 6.81 -8.20 -13.08
C TYR A 261 5.86 -8.73 -12.01
N VAL A 262 6.37 -8.81 -10.79
CA VAL A 262 5.64 -9.24 -9.60
C VAL A 262 5.22 -8.00 -8.79
N ILE A 263 3.98 -8.00 -8.34
CA ILE A 263 3.46 -7.05 -7.36
C ILE A 263 3.13 -7.76 -6.05
N ALA A 264 3.21 -7.03 -4.95
CA ALA A 264 2.65 -7.44 -3.67
C ALA A 264 1.29 -6.78 -3.48
N ASP A 265 0.29 -7.58 -3.15
CA ASP A 265 -1.09 -7.13 -3.12
C ASP A 265 -1.86 -7.86 -2.01
N SER A 266 -2.89 -7.21 -1.45
CA SER A 266 -3.93 -7.91 -0.70
C SER A 266 -5.26 -7.84 -1.45
N HIS A 267 -5.67 -8.97 -1.99
CA HIS A 267 -6.89 -9.16 -2.76
C HIS A 267 -7.38 -10.59 -2.57
N TYR A 268 -8.63 -10.94 -2.89
CA TYR A 268 -9.19 -12.31 -2.93
C TYR A 268 -8.84 -13.26 -1.76
N ASN A 269 -7.62 -13.81 -1.72
CA ASN A 269 -7.06 -14.70 -0.69
C ASN A 269 -6.09 -13.99 0.30
N GLY A 270 -6.10 -12.67 0.35
CA GLY A 270 -5.31 -11.82 1.24
C GLY A 270 -3.95 -11.42 0.67
N PRO A 271 -2.99 -11.00 1.51
CA PRO A 271 -1.64 -10.63 1.10
C PRO A 271 -0.95 -11.76 0.35
N ASN A 272 -0.48 -11.47 -0.85
CA ASN A 272 0.27 -12.42 -1.68
C ASN A 272 1.04 -11.70 -2.80
N TYR A 273 1.95 -12.44 -3.43
CA TYR A 273 2.55 -12.04 -4.70
C TYR A 273 1.64 -12.40 -5.87
N ARG A 274 1.52 -11.48 -6.83
CA ARG A 274 0.70 -11.61 -8.03
C ARG A 274 1.46 -11.09 -9.24
N PRO A 275 1.15 -11.54 -10.47
CA PRO A 275 1.75 -10.99 -11.66
C PRO A 275 1.12 -9.62 -11.96
N PHE A 276 1.93 -8.67 -12.38
CA PHE A 276 1.45 -7.41 -12.95
C PHE A 276 0.94 -7.68 -14.37
N ALA A 277 -0.29 -8.19 -14.46
CA ALA A 277 -0.90 -8.65 -15.71
C ALA A 277 -2.43 -8.52 -15.65
N GLY A 278 -3.08 -8.55 -16.81
CA GLY A 278 -4.54 -8.56 -16.93
C GLY A 278 -5.19 -7.29 -16.36
N TRP A 279 -5.97 -7.42 -15.28
CA TRP A 279 -6.64 -6.27 -14.66
C TRP A 279 -5.64 -5.23 -14.14
N TYR A 280 -4.50 -5.66 -13.57
CA TYR A 280 -3.53 -4.72 -13.02
C TYR A 280 -2.93 -3.83 -14.10
N THR A 281 -2.58 -4.37 -15.27
CA THR A 281 -2.05 -3.58 -16.37
C THR A 281 -3.15 -2.78 -17.07
N GLY A 282 -4.30 -3.40 -17.34
CA GLY A 282 -5.41 -2.76 -18.04
C GLY A 282 -6.14 -1.66 -17.25
N ALA A 283 -6.03 -1.66 -15.91
CA ALA A 283 -6.68 -0.68 -15.04
C ALA A 283 -5.69 0.14 -14.21
N TYR A 284 -4.39 0.02 -14.45
CA TYR A 284 -3.41 0.90 -13.81
C TYR A 284 -3.72 2.38 -14.11
N THR A 285 -3.50 3.23 -13.11
CA THR A 285 -3.71 4.68 -13.21
C THR A 285 -2.40 5.44 -13.06
N PHE A 286 -1.85 5.49 -11.86
CA PHE A 286 -0.61 6.20 -11.52
C PHE A 286 0.06 5.50 -10.32
N ALA A 287 1.28 5.93 -9.99
CA ALA A 287 2.00 5.43 -8.82
C ALA A 287 2.34 6.53 -7.82
N ARG A 288 2.62 6.14 -6.57
CA ARG A 288 3.19 7.02 -5.54
C ARG A 288 4.47 6.42 -4.98
N ARG A 289 5.52 7.23 -4.92
CA ARG A 289 6.83 6.86 -4.37
C ARG A 289 7.02 7.42 -2.98
N LEU A 290 7.31 6.52 -2.04
CA LEU A 290 7.57 6.85 -0.62
C LEU A 290 9.05 6.68 -0.24
N ILE A 291 9.87 6.15 -1.15
CA ILE A 291 11.27 5.85 -0.93
C ILE A 291 12.12 7.04 -1.38
N ASN A 292 13.14 7.34 -0.58
CA ASN A 292 14.07 8.45 -0.78
C ASN A 292 13.39 9.80 -1.05
N ILE A 293 12.18 9.99 -0.53
CA ILE A 293 11.51 11.29 -0.55
C ILE A 293 12.07 12.15 0.58
N GLY A 294 12.44 13.39 0.26
CA GLY A 294 12.73 14.40 1.26
C GLY A 294 11.46 14.83 2.01
N PRO A 295 11.55 15.87 2.86
CA PRO A 295 10.37 16.54 3.37
C PRO A 295 9.50 16.97 2.18
N LEU A 296 8.28 16.44 2.10
CA LEU A 296 7.31 16.91 1.12
C LEU A 296 6.62 18.14 1.70
N ASP A 297 6.75 19.27 1.04
CA ASP A 297 6.07 20.50 1.48
C ASP A 297 4.54 20.34 1.35
N HIS A 298 4.06 19.57 0.36
CA HIS A 298 2.68 19.07 0.22
C HIS A 298 2.66 17.81 -0.66
N PRO A 299 1.67 16.90 -0.54
CA PRO A 299 1.59 15.77 -1.45
C PRO A 299 1.09 16.24 -2.82
N ASP A 300 1.91 16.04 -3.85
CA ASP A 300 1.54 16.38 -5.22
C ASP A 300 0.27 15.59 -5.64
N GLN A 301 -0.70 16.30 -6.21
CA GLN A 301 -1.82 15.66 -6.91
C GLN A 301 -1.31 15.10 -8.24
N PRO A 302 -1.61 13.84 -8.60
CA PRO A 302 -1.29 13.31 -9.91
C PRO A 302 -2.01 14.12 -10.99
N SER A 303 -1.33 14.39 -12.11
CA SER A 303 -2.04 14.86 -13.30
C SER A 303 -3.14 13.85 -13.67
N GLY A 304 -4.34 14.34 -13.93
CA GLY A 304 -5.50 13.50 -14.25
C GLY A 304 -6.23 12.85 -13.06
N ALA A 305 -5.66 12.85 -11.84
CA ALA A 305 -6.36 12.33 -10.67
C ALA A 305 -7.06 13.44 -9.87
N LYS A 306 -8.30 13.19 -9.45
CA LYS A 306 -9.07 14.14 -8.64
C LYS A 306 -9.87 13.46 -7.56
N TYR A 307 -9.72 13.95 -6.33
CA TYR A 307 -10.63 13.64 -5.23
C TYR A 307 -11.95 14.40 -5.41
N THR A 308 -13.07 13.69 -5.45
CA THR A 308 -14.39 14.25 -5.72
C THR A 308 -15.18 14.49 -4.43
N ASN A 309 -16.21 15.36 -4.51
CA ASN A 309 -17.05 15.69 -3.37
C ASN A 309 -17.84 14.50 -2.81
N ASP A 310 -18.06 13.45 -3.60
CA ASP A 310 -18.68 12.19 -3.17
C ASP A 310 -17.68 11.20 -2.57
N GLY A 311 -16.45 11.65 -2.29
CA GLY A 311 -15.44 10.88 -1.56
C GLY A 311 -14.70 9.83 -2.39
N LYS A 312 -14.74 9.94 -3.73
CA LYS A 312 -14.04 9.05 -4.65
C LYS A 312 -12.75 9.69 -5.12
N CYS A 313 -11.80 8.86 -5.58
CA CYS A 313 -10.78 9.36 -6.47
C CYS A 313 -11.05 8.87 -7.88
N MET A 314 -11.13 9.83 -8.80
CA MET A 314 -11.33 9.62 -10.22
C MET A 314 -10.03 9.92 -10.96
N TYR A 315 -9.65 9.08 -11.91
CA TYR A 315 -8.49 9.27 -12.77
C TYR A 315 -8.93 9.37 -14.23
N THR A 316 -8.67 10.51 -14.85
CA THR A 316 -8.86 10.70 -16.28
C THR A 316 -7.58 10.28 -16.99
N ARG A 317 -7.68 9.31 -17.90
CA ARG A 317 -6.55 8.94 -18.74
C ARG A 317 -6.26 10.06 -19.73
N PRO A 318 -4.99 10.41 -19.97
CA PRO A 318 -4.62 11.20 -21.14
C PRO A 318 -5.20 10.56 -22.39
N THR A 319 -5.75 11.38 -23.29
CA THR A 319 -6.10 10.92 -24.64
C THR A 319 -4.82 10.77 -25.44
N GLU A 320 -4.73 9.76 -26.33
CA GLU A 320 -3.54 9.49 -27.15
C GLU A 320 -3.06 10.73 -27.95
N GLU A 321 -3.95 11.70 -28.23
CA GLU A 321 -3.62 12.96 -28.92
C GLU A 321 -2.82 13.98 -28.08
N GLU A 322 -2.71 13.83 -26.75
CA GLU A 322 -1.95 14.76 -25.90
C GLU A 322 -0.50 14.29 -25.64
N GLU A 323 -0.09 13.10 -26.09
CA GLU A 323 1.24 12.55 -25.81
C GLU A 323 2.31 12.90 -26.88
N ASP A 324 1.94 13.49 -28.02
CA ASP A 324 2.85 13.67 -29.18
C ASP A 324 3.33 15.12 -29.43
N ASP A 325 2.79 16.15 -28.77
CA ASP A 325 3.04 17.55 -29.19
C ASP A 325 4.17 18.29 -28.43
N ASP A 326 4.66 17.78 -27.30
CA ASP A 326 5.59 18.54 -26.44
C ASP A 326 7.08 18.23 -26.64
N ASP A 327 7.45 17.13 -27.31
CA ASP A 327 8.87 16.72 -27.46
C ASP A 327 9.49 17.02 -28.85
N GLU A 328 8.70 17.42 -29.87
CA GLU A 328 9.23 17.72 -31.22
C GLU A 328 9.42 19.22 -31.53
N GLN A 329 9.03 20.14 -30.64
CA GLN A 329 9.15 21.58 -30.93
C GLN A 329 10.47 22.23 -30.48
N GLU A 330 11.26 21.66 -29.55
CA GLU A 330 12.53 22.29 -29.14
C GLU A 330 13.75 21.94 -30.03
N GLU A 331 13.75 20.83 -30.78
CA GLU A 331 14.88 20.51 -31.67
C GLU A 331 14.87 21.26 -33.02
N ASN A 332 13.74 21.88 -33.40
CA ASN A 332 13.62 22.56 -34.71
C ASN A 332 13.97 24.06 -34.69
N GLU A 333 14.08 24.71 -33.52
CA GLU A 333 14.51 26.12 -33.47
C GLU A 333 16.03 26.31 -33.51
N ASP A 334 16.83 25.32 -33.10
CA ASP A 334 18.30 25.43 -33.11
C ASP A 334 18.92 25.13 -34.48
N ILE A 335 18.28 24.33 -35.34
CA ILE A 335 18.74 24.11 -36.73
C ILE A 335 18.48 25.35 -37.61
N ALA A 336 17.42 26.11 -37.33
CA ALA A 336 17.12 27.34 -38.05
C ALA A 336 18.08 28.51 -37.72
N ARG A 337 18.87 28.40 -36.66
CA ARG A 337 19.84 29.43 -36.24
C ARG A 337 21.24 29.24 -36.84
N ILE A 338 21.57 28.07 -37.36
CA ILE A 338 22.90 27.74 -37.92
C ILE A 338 23.04 28.13 -39.41
N PHE A 339 21.95 28.41 -40.14
CA PHE A 339 21.99 28.76 -41.57
C PHE A 339 21.71 30.24 -41.91
N ARG A 340 21.95 31.16 -40.96
CA ARG A 340 21.97 32.60 -41.24
C ARG A 340 23.32 33.23 -40.89
N ILE A 341 24.37 32.92 -41.67
CA ILE A 341 25.51 33.81 -41.94
C ILE A 341 25.93 33.63 -43.39
#